data_AF-A0A2R3JP23-F1
#
_entry.id   AF-A0A2R3JP23-F1
#
_cell.length_a   1.000
_cell.length_b   1.000
_cell.length_c   1.000
_cell.angle_alpha   90.00
_cell.angle_beta   90.00
_cell.angle_gamma   90.00
#
_symmetry.space_group_name_H-M   'P 1'
#
loop_
_entity.id
_entity.type
_entity.pdbx_description
1 polymer ?
#
loop_
_entity_poly.entity_id
_entity_poly.type
_entity_poly.pdbx_seq_one_letter_code
_entity_poly.pdbx_strand_id
1 'polypeptide(L)'
;MKYQLKWVALILGIAVIIGSLSACDQRNPTVLRQHTWQLTTVTGRGHIIGRTIFTASKLTIATTNQTRQSWHYYFNGDDDLVITTGAYNGTYVLKNEAADYLLVPIKGAYQQLRLRRLK
;
A
#
# COMPACT_ATOMS: atom_id res chain seq x y z
N MET A 1 6.92 68.78 11.14
CA MET A 1 7.82 67.72 10.62
C MET A 1 7.52 66.46 11.41
N LYS A 2 6.51 65.64 11.04
CA LYS A 2 6.52 64.59 10.00
C LYS A 2 7.81 63.75 10.00
N TYR A 3 7.80 62.62 10.70
CA TYR A 3 8.31 61.33 10.18
C TYR A 3 7.47 60.19 10.75
N GLN A 4 6.46 59.82 9.96
CA GLN A 4 5.80 58.53 9.97
C GLN A 4 6.75 57.53 9.28
N LEU A 5 7.16 56.44 9.95
CA LEU A 5 7.75 55.31 9.22
C LEU A 5 7.51 53.96 9.92
N LYS A 6 6.33 53.41 9.62
CA LYS A 6 6.06 52.01 9.24
C LYS A 6 6.66 50.90 10.12
N TRP A 7 5.81 50.37 10.99
CA TRP A 7 5.88 49.00 11.48
C TRP A 7 5.79 48.03 10.29
N VAL A 8 6.93 47.47 9.86
CA VAL A 8 6.96 46.38 8.90
C VAL A 8 6.83 45.08 9.70
N ALA A 9 5.70 44.42 9.51
CA ALA A 9 5.39 43.12 10.05
C ALA A 9 6.46 42.10 9.66
N LEU A 10 7.16 41.55 10.66
CA LEU A 10 8.03 40.39 10.53
C LEU A 10 7.15 39.12 10.55
N ILE A 11 6.54 38.79 9.42
CA ILE A 11 5.90 37.49 9.18
C ILE A 11 6.52 36.97 7.89
N LEU A 12 7.52 36.09 7.99
CA LEU A 12 7.87 35.11 6.96
C LEU A 12 9.07 34.27 7.41
N GLY A 13 8.88 32.95 7.42
CA GLY A 13 9.86 31.97 7.87
C GLY A 13 9.48 31.50 9.27
N ILE A 14 8.85 30.35 9.49
CA ILE A 14 9.06 29.05 8.85
C ILE A 14 7.71 28.33 8.91
N ALA A 15 7.02 28.27 7.77
CA ALA A 15 6.06 27.21 7.51
C ALA A 15 6.64 26.41 6.34
N VAL A 16 6.44 25.10 6.33
CA VAL A 16 6.98 24.12 5.37
C VAL A 16 8.32 23.51 5.77
N ILE A 17 8.41 22.92 6.97
CA ILE A 17 9.25 21.72 7.19
C ILE A 17 8.46 20.73 8.05
N ILE A 18 7.28 20.29 7.59
CA ILE A 18 6.65 19.05 8.08
C ILE A 18 5.99 18.37 6.88
N GLY A 19 6.81 17.97 5.90
CA GLY A 19 6.37 17.14 4.78
C GLY A 19 7.29 15.95 4.52
N SER A 20 8.31 15.75 5.36
CA SER A 20 9.42 14.84 5.11
C SER A 20 9.44 13.66 6.08
N LEU A 21 8.28 13.06 6.35
CA LEU A 21 8.21 11.77 7.08
C LEU A 21 7.41 10.67 6.37
N SER A 22 6.86 10.92 5.17
CA SER A 22 6.04 9.91 4.47
C SER A 22 6.83 9.04 3.48
N ALA A 23 8.14 9.24 3.34
CA ALA A 23 8.95 8.57 2.31
C ALA A 23 9.64 7.28 2.76
N CYS A 24 9.68 6.99 4.08
CA CYS A 24 10.42 5.81 4.59
C CYS A 24 9.53 4.59 4.84
N ASP A 25 8.20 4.72 4.81
CA ASP A 25 7.27 3.60 5.02
C ASP A 25 6.91 2.87 3.71
N GLN A 26 7.53 3.27 2.60
CA GLN A 26 7.04 3.07 1.24
C GLN A 26 7.05 1.60 0.75
N ARG A 27 7.74 0.70 1.46
CA ARG A 27 7.74 -0.76 1.19
C ARG A 27 7.78 -1.61 2.45
N ASN A 28 7.32 -1.10 3.60
CA ASN A 28 7.45 -1.86 4.84
C ASN A 28 6.48 -3.05 4.86
N PRO A 29 6.94 -4.31 4.71
CA PRO A 29 6.08 -5.49 4.66
C PRO A 29 5.27 -5.69 5.96
N THR A 30 5.71 -5.06 7.05
CA THR A 30 5.07 -5.11 8.36
C THR A 30 3.68 -4.51 8.34
N VAL A 31 3.45 -3.44 7.56
CA VAL A 31 2.14 -2.76 7.50
C VAL A 31 1.03 -3.69 7.00
N LEU A 32 1.35 -4.60 6.07
CA LEU A 32 0.40 -5.56 5.53
C LEU A 32 -0.11 -6.52 6.62
N ARG A 33 0.72 -6.82 7.63
CA ARG A 33 0.40 -7.73 8.74
C ARG A 33 -0.39 -7.07 9.86
N GLN A 34 -0.41 -5.74 9.92
CA GLN A 34 -1.09 -4.98 10.99
C GLN A 34 -2.59 -4.79 10.74
N HIS A 35 -3.05 -5.01 9.51
CA HIS A 35 -4.39 -4.68 9.09
C HIS A 35 -5.07 -5.83 8.34
N THR A 36 -6.39 -5.74 8.28
CA THR A 36 -7.21 -6.54 7.38
C THR A 36 -7.46 -5.76 6.10
N TRP A 37 -7.41 -6.43 4.97
CA TRP A 37 -7.50 -5.84 3.64
C TRP A 37 -8.70 -6.40 2.86
N GLN A 38 -9.20 -5.65 1.90
CA GLN A 38 -9.98 -6.17 0.79
C GLN A 38 -9.07 -6.28 -0.42
N LEU A 39 -8.97 -7.49 -0.97
CA LEU A 39 -8.17 -7.77 -2.16
C LEU A 39 -9.08 -7.70 -3.39
N THR A 40 -8.68 -6.91 -4.38
CA THR A 40 -9.45 -6.66 -5.62
C THR A 40 -8.52 -6.74 -6.82
N THR A 41 -8.95 -7.30 -7.95
CA THR A 41 -8.23 -7.16 -9.22
C THR A 41 -8.44 -5.75 -9.78
N VAL A 42 -7.42 -5.20 -10.44
CA VAL A 42 -7.49 -3.85 -11.03
C VAL A 42 -7.57 -3.87 -12.56
N THR A 43 -7.11 -4.94 -13.20
CA THR A 43 -7.17 -5.09 -14.67
C THR A 43 -8.59 -5.48 -15.11
N GLY A 44 -9.26 -4.61 -15.87
CA GLY A 44 -10.62 -4.82 -16.40
C GLY A 44 -11.72 -4.22 -15.52
N ARG A 45 -12.87 -4.90 -15.43
CA ARG A 45 -13.89 -4.57 -14.41
C ARG A 45 -13.37 -5.10 -13.08
N GLY A 46 -12.94 -4.20 -12.19
CA GLY A 46 -12.35 -4.60 -10.91
C GLY A 46 -13.22 -5.60 -10.16
N HIS A 47 -12.64 -6.73 -9.77
CA HIS A 47 -13.35 -7.84 -9.14
C HIS A 47 -12.85 -8.04 -7.71
N ILE A 48 -13.76 -8.04 -6.75
CA ILE A 48 -13.43 -8.29 -5.34
C ILE A 48 -13.11 -9.78 -5.19
N ILE A 49 -11.87 -10.09 -4.81
CA ILE A 49 -11.44 -11.47 -4.53
C ILE A 49 -11.91 -11.86 -3.14
N GLY A 50 -11.70 -10.99 -2.14
CA GLY A 50 -12.15 -11.26 -0.77
C GLY A 50 -11.45 -10.46 0.31
N ARG A 51 -11.83 -10.73 1.55
CA ARG A 51 -11.17 -10.19 2.74
C ARG A 51 -9.88 -10.94 3.00
N THR A 52 -8.77 -10.22 3.14
CA THR A 52 -7.41 -10.76 3.16
C THR A 52 -6.66 -10.33 4.41
N ILE A 53 -5.94 -11.26 5.04
CA ILE A 53 -5.06 -11.03 6.19
C ILE A 53 -3.68 -11.58 5.85
N PHE A 54 -2.64 -10.77 6.06
CA PHE A 54 -1.25 -11.21 5.91
C PHE A 54 -0.71 -11.72 7.25
N THR A 55 -0.11 -12.91 7.23
CA THR A 55 0.72 -13.44 8.32
C THR A 55 2.19 -13.34 7.94
N ALA A 56 3.10 -14.01 8.67
CA ALA A 56 4.53 -14.00 8.34
C ALA A 56 4.86 -14.56 6.94
N SER A 57 4.11 -15.57 6.48
CA SER A 57 4.43 -16.32 5.24
C SER A 57 3.22 -16.66 4.38
N LYS A 58 2.01 -16.26 4.81
CA LYS A 58 0.76 -16.57 4.12
C LYS A 58 -0.16 -15.37 4.08
N LEU A 59 -0.85 -15.20 2.98
CA LEU A 59 -2.02 -14.32 2.90
C LEU A 59 -3.27 -15.21 2.87
N THR A 60 -4.15 -14.99 3.84
CA THR A 60 -5.37 -15.76 4.02
C THR A 60 -6.53 -14.97 3.48
N ILE A 61 -7.29 -15.55 2.54
CA ILE A 61 -8.39 -14.88 1.85
C ILE A 61 -9.69 -15.58 2.21
N ALA A 62 -10.63 -14.85 2.79
CA ALA A 62 -12.04 -15.23 2.83
C ALA A 62 -12.70 -14.69 1.56
N THR A 63 -12.96 -15.58 0.61
CA THR A 63 -13.53 -15.22 -0.70
C THR A 63 -14.99 -14.80 -0.58
N THR A 64 -15.52 -14.16 -1.63
CA THR A 64 -16.95 -13.79 -1.71
C THR A 64 -17.89 -14.98 -1.60
N ASN A 65 -17.43 -16.18 -1.99
CA ASN A 65 -18.22 -17.42 -1.96
C ASN A 65 -18.05 -18.18 -0.63
N GLN A 66 -17.65 -17.49 0.45
CA GLN A 66 -17.45 -18.05 1.79
C GLN A 66 -16.39 -19.18 1.88
N THR A 67 -15.58 -19.37 0.83
CA THR A 67 -14.45 -20.30 0.88
C THR A 67 -13.20 -19.59 1.40
N ARG A 68 -12.35 -20.32 2.12
CA ARG A 68 -11.08 -19.81 2.63
C ARG A 68 -9.93 -20.33 1.79
N GLN A 69 -9.09 -19.42 1.29
CA GLN A 69 -7.87 -19.73 0.55
C GLN A 69 -6.65 -19.25 1.32
N SER A 70 -5.52 -19.91 1.14
CA SER A 70 -4.23 -19.49 1.69
C SER A 70 -3.19 -19.51 0.60
N TRP A 71 -2.59 -18.35 0.33
CA TRP A 71 -1.48 -18.24 -0.61
C TRP A 71 -0.19 -18.00 0.15
N HIS A 72 0.85 -18.73 -0.19
CA HIS A 72 2.18 -18.54 0.36
C HIS A 72 2.82 -17.33 -0.28
N TYR A 73 3.56 -16.55 0.52
CA TYR A 73 4.33 -15.42 0.02
C TYR A 73 5.61 -15.21 0.81
N TYR A 74 6.55 -14.48 0.22
CA TYR A 74 7.73 -13.90 0.89
C TYR A 74 8.11 -12.57 0.23
N PHE A 75 9.03 -11.83 0.85
CA PHE A 75 9.67 -10.66 0.24
C PHE A 75 11.08 -11.05 -0.22
N ASN A 76 11.43 -10.74 -1.47
CA ASN A 76 12.78 -11.04 -2.00
C ASN A 76 13.81 -9.99 -1.52
N GLY A 77 15.04 -10.07 -2.02
CA GLY A 77 16.11 -9.12 -1.68
C GLY A 77 15.89 -7.68 -2.16
N ASP A 78 14.90 -7.45 -3.03
CA ASP A 78 14.55 -6.14 -3.60
C ASP A 78 13.28 -5.54 -2.94
N ASP A 79 12.81 -6.15 -1.85
CA ASP A 79 11.54 -5.85 -1.16
C ASP A 79 10.28 -6.01 -2.04
N ASP A 80 10.37 -6.83 -3.09
CA ASP A 80 9.20 -7.22 -3.89
C ASP A 80 8.43 -8.35 -3.21
N LEU A 81 7.11 -8.25 -3.26
CA LEU A 81 6.22 -9.29 -2.75
C LEU A 81 6.18 -10.44 -3.77
N VAL A 82 6.61 -11.62 -3.35
CA VAL A 82 6.54 -12.85 -4.15
C VAL A 82 5.43 -13.74 -3.61
N ILE A 83 4.35 -13.91 -4.37
CA ILE A 83 3.28 -14.87 -4.09
C ILE A 83 3.61 -16.18 -4.83
N THR A 84 3.75 -17.28 -4.09
CA THR A 84 4.21 -18.56 -4.65
C THR A 84 3.09 -19.56 -4.94
N THR A 85 1.90 -19.38 -4.34
CA THR A 85 0.75 -20.26 -4.57
C THR A 85 -0.53 -19.48 -4.84
N GLY A 86 -1.54 -20.12 -5.43
CA GLY A 86 -2.82 -19.51 -5.76
C GLY A 86 -2.88 -18.95 -7.19
N ALA A 87 -4.04 -18.41 -7.55
CA ALA A 87 -4.35 -17.97 -8.92
C ALA A 87 -3.59 -16.71 -9.37
N TYR A 88 -2.94 -16.02 -8.43
CA TYR A 88 -2.22 -14.77 -8.65
C TYR A 88 -0.76 -14.91 -8.20
N ASN A 89 -0.17 -16.09 -8.43
CA ASN A 89 1.25 -16.31 -8.16
C ASN A 89 2.12 -15.43 -9.08
N GLY A 90 3.19 -14.89 -8.52
CA GLY A 90 4.08 -13.97 -9.22
C GLY A 90 4.80 -13.01 -8.27
N THR A 91 5.64 -12.17 -8.85
CA THR A 91 6.40 -11.13 -8.17
C THR A 91 5.76 -9.77 -8.43
N TYR A 92 5.60 -8.98 -7.38
CA TYR A 92 4.91 -7.70 -7.39
C TYR A 92 5.72 -6.61 -6.71
N VAL A 93 5.78 -5.43 -7.32
CA VAL A 93 6.17 -4.21 -6.60
C VAL A 93 5.00 -3.80 -5.73
N LEU A 94 5.26 -3.54 -4.45
CA LEU A 94 4.32 -2.89 -3.54
C LEU A 94 4.36 -1.37 -3.75
N LYS A 95 3.29 -0.78 -4.28
CA LYS A 95 3.14 0.68 -4.39
C LYS A 95 2.12 1.18 -3.37
N ASN A 96 2.51 2.16 -2.56
CA ASN A 96 1.59 2.85 -1.65
C ASN A 96 0.71 3.84 -2.45
N GLU A 97 -0.61 3.73 -2.31
CA GLU A 97 -1.61 4.68 -2.83
C GLU A 97 -2.42 5.23 -1.64
N ALA A 98 -1.79 6.10 -0.86
CA ALA A 98 -2.36 6.70 0.36
C ALA A 98 -2.74 5.65 1.42
N ALA A 99 -4.03 5.32 1.55
CA ALA A 99 -4.53 4.33 2.51
C ALA A 99 -4.57 2.90 1.95
N ASP A 100 -4.34 2.76 0.64
CA ASP A 100 -4.39 1.49 -0.08
C ASP A 100 -3.00 1.11 -0.58
N TYR A 101 -2.83 -0.16 -0.94
CA TYR A 101 -1.65 -0.66 -1.63
C TYR A 101 -2.01 -1.26 -2.97
N LEU A 102 -1.11 -1.09 -3.92
CA LEU A 102 -1.20 -1.64 -5.26
C LEU A 102 -0.06 -2.64 -5.46
N LEU A 103 -0.42 -3.87 -5.80
CA LEU A 103 0.53 -4.92 -6.17
C LEU A 103 0.65 -4.92 -7.69
N VAL A 104 1.73 -4.33 -8.19
CA VAL A 104 1.98 -4.21 -9.63
C VAL A 104 2.86 -5.38 -10.08
N PRO A 105 2.37 -6.24 -10.99
CA PRO A 105 3.11 -7.43 -11.40
C PRO A 105 4.38 -7.06 -12.17
N ILE A 106 5.47 -7.75 -11.87
CA ILE A 106 6.77 -7.65 -12.57
C ILE A 106 7.08 -8.95 -13.29
N LYS A 107 6.70 -10.10 -12.71
CA LYS A 107 7.01 -11.43 -13.24
C LYS A 107 5.96 -12.46 -12.82
N GLY A 108 5.58 -13.35 -13.73
CA GLY A 108 4.72 -14.53 -13.48
C GLY A 108 3.22 -14.20 -13.36
N ALA A 109 2.87 -13.11 -12.70
CA ALA A 109 1.51 -12.61 -12.62
C ALA A 109 1.16 -11.69 -13.79
N TYR A 110 -0.09 -11.73 -14.23
CA TYR A 110 -0.61 -10.90 -15.33
C TYR A 110 -1.61 -9.83 -14.88
N GLN A 111 -2.04 -9.88 -13.61
CA GLN A 111 -3.07 -9.00 -13.08
C GLN A 111 -2.53 -8.15 -11.94
N GLN A 112 -2.87 -6.87 -11.98
CA GLN A 112 -2.62 -5.97 -10.86
C GLN A 112 -3.67 -6.21 -9.77
N LEU A 113 -3.22 -6.17 -8.53
CA LEU A 113 -4.09 -6.32 -7.36
C LEU A 113 -4.08 -5.04 -6.54
N ARG A 114 -5.22 -4.73 -5.92
CA ARG A 114 -5.37 -3.64 -4.95
C ARG A 114 -5.72 -4.23 -3.60
N LEU A 115 -5.02 -3.75 -2.57
CA LEU A 115 -5.27 -3.99 -1.16
C LEU A 115 -5.87 -2.73 -0.58
N ARG A 116 -7.18 -2.76 -0.32
CA ARG A 116 -7.87 -1.66 0.36
C ARG A 116 -7.98 -1.95 1.84
N ARG A 117 -7.56 -1.02 2.71
CA ARG A 117 -7.65 -1.23 4.15
C ARG A 117 -9.12 -1.33 4.60
N LEU A 118 -9.45 -2.37 5.38
CA LEU A 118 -10.73 -2.47 6.06
C LEU A 118 -10.62 -1.83 7.45
N LYS A 119 -11.66 -1.09 7.84
CA LYS A 119 -11.80 -0.51 9.19
C LYS A 119 -12.24 -1.55 10.19
#